data_AF-A0AAP5MZG5-F1
#
_entry.id   AF-A0AAP5MZG5-F1
#
_cell.length_a   1.000
_cell.length_b   1.000
_cell.length_c   1.000
_cell.angle_alpha   90.00
_cell.angle_beta   90.00
_cell.angle_gamma   90.00
#
_symmetry.space_group_name_H-M   'P 1'
#
loop_
_entity.id
_entity.type
_entity.pdbx_description
1 polymer ?
#
loop_
_entity_poly.entity_id
_entity_poly.type
_entity_poly.pdbx_seq_one_letter_code
_entity_poly.pdbx_strand_id
1 'polypeptide(L)'
;MDICKRYGIKSTRQLRDWILKYNGHEKLNTSGTGGVPIMTKGRTTTYDERVEIVRFCIEHQHNYAQTADKFQVSYQQVYSWTNKYLTSGVDALQDRRGKRKSEDEMSEVEKLRAQNKLLQAENRRKQMEIDLLKKLDEIERRRF
;
A
#
# COMPACT_ATOMS: atom_id res chain seq x y z
N MET A 1 16.25 -19.09 8.43
CA MET A 1 16.14 -20.54 8.78
C MET A 1 15.24 -20.76 10.00
N ASP A 2 15.09 -19.77 10.88
CA ASP A 2 14.34 -19.91 12.14
C ASP A 2 12.85 -20.17 11.96
N ILE A 3 12.24 -19.66 10.89
CA ILE A 3 10.84 -19.98 10.53
C ILE A 3 10.65 -21.48 10.34
N CYS A 4 11.59 -22.18 9.70
CA CYS A 4 11.48 -23.63 9.50
C CYS A 4 11.57 -24.39 10.82
N LYS A 5 12.45 -23.97 11.72
CA LYS A 5 12.59 -24.57 13.06
C LYS A 5 11.35 -24.30 13.93
N ARG A 6 10.84 -23.05 13.90
CA ARG A 6 9.69 -22.63 14.71
C ARG A 6 8.41 -23.37 14.34
N TYR A 7 8.20 -23.65 13.06
CA TYR A 7 6.98 -24.26 12.55
C TYR A 7 7.17 -25.73 12.11
N GLY A 8 8.29 -26.36 12.46
CA GLY A 8 8.55 -27.76 12.14
C GLY A 8 8.61 -28.08 10.64
N ILE A 9 8.95 -27.09 9.80
CA ILE A 9 9.06 -27.28 8.35
C ILE A 9 10.36 -28.02 8.05
N LYS A 10 10.22 -29.21 7.50
CA LYS A 10 11.34 -30.17 7.31
C LYS A 10 12.38 -29.72 6.29
N SER A 11 12.03 -28.77 5.40
CA SER A 11 12.92 -28.30 4.35
C SER A 11 12.76 -26.81 4.09
N THR A 12 13.89 -26.09 4.07
CA THR A 12 13.92 -24.69 3.62
C THR A 12 13.55 -24.52 2.17
N ARG A 13 13.83 -25.52 1.33
CA ARG A 13 13.41 -25.54 -0.07
C ARG A 13 11.89 -25.60 -0.16
N GLN A 14 11.24 -26.47 0.61
CA GLN A 14 9.78 -26.55 0.65
C GLN A 14 9.15 -25.20 1.04
N LEU A 15 9.69 -24.52 2.06
CA LEU A 15 9.22 -23.19 2.43
C LEU A 15 9.40 -22.18 1.29
N ARG A 16 10.57 -22.15 0.64
CA ARG A 16 10.82 -21.24 -0.49
C ARG A 16 9.88 -21.51 -1.66
N ASP A 17 9.68 -22.78 -2.00
CA ASP A 17 8.79 -23.20 -3.09
C ASP A 17 7.35 -22.77 -2.78
N TRP A 18 6.86 -22.95 -1.55
CA TRP A 18 5.54 -22.45 -1.13
C TRP A 18 5.43 -20.93 -1.23
N ILE A 19 6.45 -20.18 -0.80
CA ILE A 19 6.48 -18.72 -0.92
C ILE A 19 6.42 -18.30 -2.40
N LEU A 20 7.18 -18.97 -3.27
CA LEU A 20 7.18 -18.71 -4.71
C LEU A 20 5.81 -18.97 -5.35
N LYS A 21 5.15 -20.09 -5.01
CA LYS A 21 3.82 -20.42 -5.53
C LYS A 21 2.77 -19.40 -5.08
N TYR A 22 2.80 -19.02 -3.80
CA TYR A 22 1.89 -18.02 -3.24
C TYR A 22 2.08 -16.65 -3.92
N ASN A 23 3.32 -16.16 -4.01
CA ASN A 23 3.64 -14.88 -4.62
C ASN A 23 3.46 -14.87 -6.15
N GLY A 24 3.57 -16.03 -6.80
CA GLY A 24 3.32 -16.20 -8.23
C GLY A 24 1.83 -16.10 -8.60
N HIS A 25 0.94 -16.10 -7.60
CA HIS A 25 -0.50 -16.20 -7.76
C HIS A 25 -0.90 -17.40 -8.63
N GLU A 26 -0.19 -18.53 -8.47
CA GLU A 26 -0.48 -19.77 -9.18
C GLU A 26 -1.92 -20.21 -8.86
N LYS A 27 -2.68 -20.62 -9.88
CA LYS A 27 -4.04 -21.13 -9.67
C LYS A 27 -3.93 -22.41 -8.85
N LEU A 28 -4.35 -22.35 -7.59
CA LEU A 28 -4.51 -23.54 -6.78
C LEU A 28 -5.70 -24.32 -7.36
N ASN A 29 -5.44 -25.50 -7.89
CA ASN A 29 -6.48 -26.46 -8.25
C ASN A 29 -7.11 -26.96 -6.95
N THR A 30 -8.06 -26.20 -6.40
CA THR A 30 -8.78 -26.61 -5.20
C THR A 30 -9.66 -27.80 -5.54
N SER A 31 -9.62 -28.83 -4.70
CA SER A 31 -10.56 -29.94 -4.74
C SER A 31 -11.95 -29.43 -4.40
N GLY A 32 -12.79 -29.27 -5.44
CA GLY A 32 -14.22 -29.58 -5.41
C GLY A 32 -15.14 -28.92 -4.38
N THR A 33 -14.76 -27.82 -3.72
CA THR A 33 -15.70 -27.05 -2.90
C THR A 33 -16.04 -25.78 -3.66
N GLY A 34 -17.25 -25.72 -4.23
CA GLY A 34 -17.75 -24.73 -5.20
C GLY A 34 -17.85 -23.29 -4.69
N GLY A 35 -16.75 -22.73 -4.20
CA GLY A 35 -16.59 -21.30 -3.99
C GLY A 35 -16.29 -20.58 -5.31
N VAL A 36 -16.83 -19.37 -5.45
CA VAL A 36 -16.57 -18.47 -6.58
C VAL A 36 -15.05 -18.33 -6.76
N PRO A 37 -14.50 -18.44 -7.98
CA PRO A 37 -13.06 -18.30 -8.20
C PRO A 37 -12.54 -17.00 -7.57
N ILE A 38 -11.68 -17.11 -6.56
CA ILE A 38 -11.04 -15.94 -5.97
C ILE A 38 -10.10 -15.38 -7.03
N MET A 39 -10.40 -14.19 -7.53
CA MET A 39 -9.56 -13.48 -8.50
C MET A 39 -8.21 -13.15 -7.85
N THR A 40 -7.21 -14.01 -8.04
CA THR A 40 -5.88 -13.88 -7.41
C THR A 40 -5.03 -12.78 -8.03
N LYS A 41 -5.28 -12.42 -9.29
CA LYS A 41 -4.70 -11.25 -9.96
C LYS A 41 -5.82 -10.31 -10.38
N GLY A 42 -6.04 -9.24 -9.62
CA GLY A 42 -6.93 -8.16 -10.05
C GLY A 42 -6.35 -7.47 -11.29
N ARG A 43 -7.18 -7.19 -12.31
CA ARG A 43 -6.74 -6.37 -13.44
C ARG A 43 -6.43 -4.95 -12.97
N THR A 44 -5.48 -4.30 -13.63
CA THR A 44 -5.23 -2.88 -13.42
C THR A 44 -6.39 -2.09 -14.00
N THR A 45 -6.97 -1.19 -13.19
CA THR A 45 -8.03 -0.26 -13.62
C THR A 45 -7.55 1.17 -13.57
N THR A 46 -7.97 1.98 -14.54
CA THR A 46 -7.69 3.43 -14.57
C THR A 46 -8.63 4.19 -13.62
N TYR A 47 -8.37 5.48 -13.39
CA TYR A 47 -9.24 6.32 -12.57
C TYR A 47 -10.62 6.48 -13.21
N ASP A 48 -10.67 6.89 -14.48
CA ASP A 48 -11.93 7.13 -15.20
C ASP A 48 -12.80 5.87 -15.25
N GLU A 49 -12.16 4.71 -15.46
CA GLU A 49 -12.84 3.43 -15.42
C GLU A 49 -13.45 3.12 -14.05
N ARG A 50 -12.76 3.44 -12.94
CA ARG A 50 -13.36 3.29 -11.60
C ARG A 50 -14.54 4.22 -11.41
N VAL A 51 -14.50 5.43 -11.96
CA VAL A 51 -15.63 6.37 -11.91
C VAL A 51 -16.81 5.78 -12.67
N GLU A 52 -16.60 5.23 -13.87
CA GLU A 52 -17.63 4.58 -14.68
C GLU A 52 -18.24 3.37 -13.96
N ILE A 53 -17.39 2.50 -13.39
CA ILE A 53 -17.82 1.32 -12.62
C ILE A 53 -18.74 1.73 -11.46
N VAL A 54 -18.35 2.76 -10.71
CA VAL A 54 -19.15 3.24 -9.56
C VAL A 54 -20.46 3.85 -10.03
N ARG A 55 -20.45 4.67 -11.09
CA ARG A 55 -21.68 5.23 -11.67
C ARG A 55 -22.65 4.13 -12.10
N PHE A 56 -22.16 3.16 -12.86
CA PHE A 56 -22.95 2.01 -13.29
C PHE A 56 -23.54 1.24 -12.11
N CYS A 57 -22.73 1.02 -11.05
CA CYS A 57 -23.19 0.33 -9.85
C CYS A 57 -24.34 1.07 -9.15
N ILE A 58 -24.26 2.40 -9.05
CA ILE A 58 -25.30 3.23 -8.42
C ILE A 58 -26.58 3.21 -9.27
N GLU A 59 -26.46 3.36 -10.59
CA GLU A 59 -27.60 3.29 -11.53
C GLU A 59 -28.33 1.95 -11.46
N HIS A 60 -27.59 0.86 -11.21
CA HIS A 60 -28.13 -0.50 -11.09
C HIS A 60 -28.43 -0.87 -9.62
N GLN A 61 -28.84 0.10 -8.79
CA GLN A 61 -29.32 -0.11 -7.42
C GLN A 61 -28.31 -0.85 -6.53
N HIS A 62 -27.03 -0.52 -6.69
CA HIS A 62 -25.92 -1.15 -5.98
C HIS A 62 -25.78 -2.65 -6.23
N ASN A 63 -26.14 -3.12 -7.44
CA ASN A 63 -25.88 -4.49 -7.85
C ASN A 63 -24.38 -4.72 -8.12
N TYR A 64 -23.63 -5.00 -7.05
CA TYR A 64 -22.18 -5.24 -7.10
C TYR A 64 -21.81 -6.48 -7.90
N ALA A 65 -22.63 -7.53 -7.87
CA ALA A 65 -22.35 -8.79 -8.58
C ALA A 65 -22.43 -8.58 -10.10
N GLN A 66 -23.51 -7.95 -10.57
CA GLN A 66 -23.67 -7.61 -11.99
C GLN A 66 -22.59 -6.65 -12.47
N THR A 67 -22.24 -5.65 -11.66
CA THR A 67 -21.20 -4.69 -12.00
C THR A 67 -19.83 -5.36 -12.07
N ALA A 68 -19.50 -6.23 -11.12
CA ALA A 68 -18.25 -6.98 -11.08
C ALA A 68 -18.09 -7.85 -12.33
N ASP A 69 -19.15 -8.56 -12.72
CA ASP A 69 -19.16 -9.39 -13.93
C ASP A 69 -19.03 -8.53 -15.21
N LYS A 70 -19.81 -7.45 -15.34
CA LYS A 70 -19.76 -6.57 -16.51
C LYS A 70 -18.38 -5.98 -16.75
N PHE A 71 -17.72 -5.47 -15.71
CA PHE A 71 -16.42 -4.81 -15.82
C PHE A 71 -15.24 -5.74 -15.56
N GLN A 72 -15.49 -7.04 -15.35
CA GLN A 72 -14.47 -8.05 -15.07
C GLN A 72 -13.53 -7.61 -13.94
N VAL A 73 -14.11 -7.09 -12.87
CA VAL A 73 -13.43 -6.68 -11.63
C VAL A 73 -13.96 -7.49 -10.46
N SER A 74 -13.24 -7.53 -9.34
CA SER A 74 -13.73 -8.28 -8.19
C SER A 74 -14.93 -7.57 -7.54
N TYR A 75 -15.87 -8.35 -7.00
CA TYR A 75 -16.97 -7.85 -6.19
C TYR A 75 -16.49 -6.87 -5.11
N GLN A 76 -15.40 -7.24 -4.42
CA GLN A 76 -14.83 -6.45 -3.34
C GLN A 76 -14.26 -5.11 -3.84
N GLN A 77 -13.71 -5.07 -5.06
CA GLN A 77 -13.26 -3.82 -5.68
C GLN A 77 -14.44 -2.89 -5.94
N VAL A 78 -15.53 -3.38 -6.55
CA VAL A 78 -16.74 -2.57 -6.80
C VAL A 78 -17.29 -2.03 -5.49
N TYR A 79 -17.49 -2.89 -4.49
CA TYR A 79 -17.97 -2.48 -3.18
C TYR A 79 -17.08 -1.41 -2.54
N SER A 80 -15.75 -1.62 -2.54
CA SER A 80 -14.82 -0.67 -1.94
C SER A 80 -14.79 0.67 -2.67
N TRP A 81 -14.88 0.69 -4.01
CA TRP A 81 -14.91 1.93 -4.79
C TRP A 81 -16.23 2.67 -4.57
N THR A 82 -17.37 1.98 -4.65
CA THR A 82 -18.67 2.61 -4.43
C THR A 82 -18.78 3.19 -3.02
N ASN A 83 -18.30 2.47 -1.99
CA ASN A 83 -18.31 3.00 -0.63
C ASN A 83 -17.41 4.24 -0.48
N LYS A 84 -16.20 4.22 -1.06
CA LYS A 84 -15.30 5.40 -1.04
C LYS A 84 -15.91 6.62 -1.72
N TYR A 85 -16.58 6.40 -2.85
CA TYR A 85 -17.28 7.45 -3.57
C TYR A 85 -18.40 8.06 -2.73
N LEU A 86 -19.21 7.24 -2.06
CA LEU A 86 -20.30 7.71 -1.21
C LEU A 86 -19.79 8.49 0.02
N THR A 87 -18.65 8.10 0.60
CA THR A 87 -18.12 8.76 1.80
C THR A 87 -17.33 10.03 1.52
N SER A 88 -16.64 10.10 0.37
CA SER A 88 -15.60 11.11 0.14
C SER A 88 -15.57 11.66 -1.28
N GLY A 89 -16.58 11.34 -2.09
CA GLY A 89 -16.72 11.83 -3.45
C GLY A 89 -15.77 11.18 -4.45
N VAL A 90 -15.76 11.73 -5.66
CA VAL A 90 -15.06 11.16 -6.81
C VAL A 90 -13.54 11.16 -6.65
N ASP A 91 -12.97 12.20 -6.03
CA ASP A 91 -11.53 12.35 -5.82
C ASP A 91 -10.93 11.22 -4.95
N ALA A 92 -11.75 10.59 -4.11
CA ALA A 92 -11.33 9.47 -3.26
C ALA A 92 -11.05 8.17 -4.04
N LEU A 93 -11.48 8.09 -5.31
CA LEU A 93 -11.19 6.96 -6.20
C LEU A 93 -9.77 7.03 -6.79
N GLN A 94 -9.13 8.19 -6.71
CA GLN A 94 -7.78 8.40 -7.22
C GLN A 94 -6.76 7.66 -6.36
N ASP A 95 -5.88 6.88 -7.01
CA ASP A 95 -4.82 6.17 -6.29
C ASP A 95 -3.68 7.14 -5.94
N ARG A 96 -3.60 7.50 -4.65
CA ARG A 96 -2.58 8.38 -4.09
C ARG A 96 -1.48 7.62 -3.32
N ARG A 97 -1.45 6.28 -3.39
CA ARG A 97 -0.42 5.50 -2.70
C ARG A 97 0.97 5.86 -3.23
N GLY A 98 1.89 6.16 -2.31
CA GLY A 98 3.27 6.55 -2.65
C GLY A 98 3.41 7.94 -3.28
N LYS A 99 2.31 8.67 -3.51
CA LYS A 99 2.32 10.02 -4.09
C LYS A 99 2.04 11.04 -2.99
N ARG A 100 2.92 12.03 -2.84
CA ARG A 100 2.63 13.20 -1.99
C ARG A 100 1.58 14.06 -2.69
N LYS A 101 0.70 14.71 -1.92
CA LYS A 101 -0.16 15.78 -2.43
C LYS A 101 0.73 16.86 -3.06
N SER A 102 0.28 17.47 -4.16
CA SER A 102 0.98 18.64 -4.70
C SER A 102 0.91 19.79 -3.69
N GLU A 103 1.83 20.75 -3.81
CA GLU A 103 1.85 21.93 -2.93
C GLU A 103 0.57 22.78 -3.07
N ASP A 104 -0.07 22.76 -4.25
CA ASP A 104 -1.32 23.48 -4.53
C ASP A 104 -2.55 22.82 -3.87
N GLU A 105 -2.53 21.49 -3.70
CA GLU A 105 -3.59 20.75 -2.99
C GLU A 105 -3.39 20.74 -1.46
N MET A 106 -2.27 21.27 -0.98
CA MET A 106 -1.86 21.20 0.40
C MET A 106 -2.41 22.39 1.18
N SER A 107 -3.11 22.12 2.29
CA SER A 107 -3.52 23.18 3.22
C SER A 107 -2.28 23.88 3.79
N GLU A 108 -2.38 25.17 4.12
CA GLU A 108 -1.30 25.92 4.79
C GLU A 108 -0.77 25.19 6.05
N VAL A 109 -1.65 24.54 6.82
CA VAL A 109 -1.25 23.73 7.98
C VAL A 109 -0.42 22.50 7.57
N GLU A 110 -0.76 21.87 6.45
CA GLU A 110 -0.03 20.71 5.93
C GLU A 110 1.35 21.12 5.39
N LYS A 111 1.44 22.26 4.68
CA LYS A 111 2.71 22.85 4.21
C LYS A 111 3.64 23.15 5.39
N LEU A 112 3.12 23.83 6.41
CA LEU A 112 3.89 24.16 7.62
C LEU A 112 4.39 22.91 8.35
N ARG A 113 3.57 21.85 8.46
CA ARG A 113 4.00 20.57 9.06
C ARG A 113 5.10 19.90 8.24
N ALA A 114 5.00 19.92 6.91
CA ALA A 114 6.02 19.36 6.03
C ALA A 114 7.35 20.12 6.17
N GLN A 115 7.30 21.45 6.16
CA GLN A 115 8.47 22.31 6.34
C GLN A 115 9.09 22.12 7.72
N ASN A 116 8.29 22.07 8.79
CA ASN A 116 8.77 21.84 10.15
C ASN A 116 9.50 20.48 10.27
N LYS A 117 8.96 19.43 9.63
CA LYS A 117 9.60 18.11 9.61
C LYS A 117 10.95 18.13 8.90
N LEU A 118 11.08 18.86 7.79
CA LEU A 118 12.35 19.06 7.08
C LEU A 118 13.36 19.80 7.95
N LEU A 119 12.95 20.93 8.56
CA LEU A 119 13.79 21.72 9.45
C LEU A 119 14.26 20.90 10.67
N GLN A 120 13.39 20.09 11.27
CA GLN A 120 13.77 19.19 12.35
C GLN A 120 14.80 18.16 11.91
N ALA A 121 14.69 17.61 10.69
CA ALA A 121 15.67 16.66 10.18
C ALA A 121 17.03 17.34 9.94
N GLU A 122 17.04 18.56 9.40
CA GLU A 122 18.25 19.34 9.21
C GLU A 122 18.91 19.70 10.56
N ASN A 123 18.13 20.16 11.54
CA ASN A 123 18.62 20.42 12.89
C ASN A 123 19.21 19.18 13.53
N ARG A 124 18.58 18.01 13.38
CA ARG A 124 19.15 16.74 13.85
C ARG A 124 20.49 16.44 13.17
N ARG A 125 20.61 16.65 11.86
CA ARG A 125 21.86 16.45 11.12
C ARG A 125 22.97 17.37 11.63
N LYS A 126 22.67 18.66 11.80
CA LYS A 126 23.62 19.66 12.34
C LYS A 126 24.04 19.31 13.77
N GLN A 127 23.09 18.85 14.60
CA GLN A 127 23.41 18.42 15.96
C GLN A 127 24.36 17.23 15.97
N MET A 128 24.15 16.24 15.11
CA MET A 128 25.07 15.10 14.97
C MET A 128 26.47 15.53 14.53
N GLU A 129 26.57 16.52 13.62
CA GLU A 129 27.85 17.09 13.19
C GLU A 129 28.58 17.79 14.34
N ILE A 130 27.86 18.59 15.13
CA ILE A 130 28.40 19.24 16.34
C ILE A 130 28.87 18.18 17.36
N ASP A 131 28.07 17.15 17.59
CA ASP A 131 28.39 16.09 18.56
C ASP A 131 29.62 15.29 18.11
N LEU A 132 29.77 15.04 16.81
CA LEU A 132 30.96 14.41 16.23
C LEU A 132 32.22 15.27 16.44
N LEU A 133 32.14 16.58 16.15
CA LEU A 133 33.26 17.51 16.34
C LEU A 133 33.70 17.59 17.81
N LYS A 134 32.74 17.65 18.74
CA LYS A 134 33.03 17.61 20.18
C LYS A 134 33.75 16.32 20.59
N LYS A 135 33.35 15.17 20.02
CA LYS A 135 33.99 13.88 20.30
C LYS A 135 35.42 13.81 19.74
N LEU A 136 35.70 14.44 18.61
CA LEU A 136 37.05 14.53 18.04
C LEU A 136 37.98 15.36 18.93
N ASP A 137 37.56 16.55 19.34
CA ASP A 137 38.33 17.42 20.24
C ASP A 137 38.61 16.74 21.59
N GLU A 138 37.63 16.01 22.15
CA GLU A 138 37.84 15.21 23.36
C GLU A 138 38.93 14.12 23.19
N ILE A 139 39.00 13.46 22.03
CA ILE A 139 40.02 12.44 21.74
C ILE A 139 41.40 13.08 21.57
N GLU A 140 41.48 14.22 20.87
CA GLU A 140 42.74 14.95 20.68
C GLU A 140 43.31 15.43 22.01
N ARG A 141 42.48 15.99 22.91
CA ARG A 141 42.90 16.42 24.25
C ARG A 141 43.34 15.29 25.18
N ARG A 142 42.94 14.04 24.92
CA ARG A 142 43.37 12.86 25.69
C ARG A 142 44.68 12.25 25.17
N ARG A 143 45.13 12.66 23.98
CA ARG A 143 46.39 12.18 23.35
C ARG A 143 47.61 13.00 23.76
N PHE A 144 47.41 14.18 24.33
CA PHE A 144 48.43 15.03 24.96
C PHE A 144 48.22 15.04 26.47
#